data_AF-A0A2V6MQB3-F1
#
_entry.id   AF-A0A2V6MQB3-F1
#
_cell.length_a   1.000
_cell.length_b   1.000
_cell.length_c   1.000
_cell.angle_alpha   90.00
_cell.angle_beta   90.00
_cell.angle_gamma   90.00
#
_symmetry.space_group_name_H-M   'P 1'
#
loop_
_entity.id
_entity.type
_entity.pdbx_description
1 polymer ?
#
loop_
_entity_poly.entity_id
_entity_poly.type
_entity_poly.pdbx_seq_one_letter_code
_entity_poly.pdbx_strand_id
1 'polypeptide(L)'
;MQTDAQSILDLPGVKKLRSGKVREVFDLGDTLLFVATDRISAFDVILPDPIPKKGAVLNQLSAFWFNRFGKIDNHFVNADFDSFPKQLRPFHEQLAGRSMIVCKTKPLAVECVVRGYLAGSGWKEYQESQSVCGIKLPAGLKLGSQLPEPIFTPATKAEAGHDENIDMKKCA
;
A
#
# COMPACT_ATOMS: atom_id res chain seq x y z
N MET A 1 29.31 -0.98 -5.92
CA MET A 1 28.75 -0.65 -4.59
C MET A 1 27.71 -1.68 -4.26
N GLN A 2 27.99 -2.54 -3.29
CA GLN A 2 27.01 -3.45 -2.72
C GLN A 2 25.98 -2.57 -2.00
N THR A 3 24.77 -2.47 -2.56
CA THR A 3 23.71 -1.65 -1.96
C THR A 3 23.01 -2.50 -0.93
N ASP A 4 23.43 -2.37 0.33
CA ASP A 4 22.82 -3.08 1.43
C ASP A 4 21.32 -2.75 1.50
N ALA A 5 20.51 -3.78 1.75
CA ALA A 5 19.07 -3.63 1.82
C ALA A 5 18.65 -2.99 3.15
N GLN A 6 17.77 -2.00 3.10
CA GLN A 6 17.23 -1.37 4.31
C GLN A 6 16.00 -2.13 4.81
N SER A 7 16.23 -3.22 5.53
CA SER A 7 15.16 -4.05 6.10
C SER A 7 14.84 -3.72 7.54
N ILE A 8 15.77 -3.11 8.26
CA ILE A 8 15.67 -2.72 9.67
C ILE A 8 15.88 -1.21 9.74
N LEU A 9 15.14 -0.53 10.60
CA LEU A 9 15.29 0.90 10.85
C LEU A 9 15.66 1.11 12.31
N ASP A 10 16.72 1.88 12.53
CA ASP A 10 17.14 2.33 13.86
C ASP A 10 17.04 3.87 13.92
N LEU A 11 15.94 4.34 14.52
CA LEU A 11 15.59 5.76 14.63
C LEU A 11 15.40 6.13 16.11
N PRO A 12 16.47 6.11 16.93
CA PRO A 12 16.37 6.43 18.35
C PRO A 12 15.76 7.82 18.56
N GLY A 13 14.86 7.91 19.54
CA GLY A 13 14.13 9.16 19.83
C GLY A 13 12.90 9.40 18.95
N VAL A 14 12.65 8.57 17.92
CA VAL A 14 11.41 8.63 17.12
C VAL A 14 10.51 7.46 17.52
N LYS A 15 9.31 7.76 18.04
CA LYS A 15 8.40 6.74 18.56
C LYS A 15 7.85 5.86 17.43
N LYS A 16 8.26 4.59 17.39
CA LYS A 16 7.68 3.59 16.48
C LYS A 16 6.27 3.20 16.94
N LEU A 17 5.30 3.32 16.04
CA LEU A 17 3.90 2.96 16.30
C LEU A 17 3.57 1.56 15.80
N ARG A 18 4.04 1.22 14.59
CA ARG A 18 3.70 -0.05 13.94
C ARG A 18 4.81 -0.52 13.03
N SER A 19 5.03 -1.84 13.01
CA SER A 19 5.77 -2.53 11.96
C SER A 19 4.81 -3.36 11.14
N GLY A 20 4.64 -3.05 9.86
CA GLY A 20 3.92 -3.89 8.91
C GLY A 20 4.89 -4.78 8.11
N LYS A 21 4.33 -5.58 7.18
CA LYS A 21 5.11 -6.48 6.31
C LYS A 21 6.25 -5.74 5.59
N VAL A 22 5.96 -4.59 4.99
CA VAL A 22 6.91 -3.83 4.13
C VAL A 22 7.06 -2.35 4.49
N ARG A 23 6.36 -1.87 5.52
CA ARG A 23 6.38 -0.47 5.94
C ARG A 23 6.48 -0.37 7.45
N GLU A 24 7.20 0.63 7.93
CA GLU A 24 7.23 1.02 9.33
C GLU A 24 6.59 2.40 9.49
N VAL A 25 5.93 2.61 10.62
CA VAL A 25 5.19 3.83 10.93
C VAL A 25 5.70 4.39 12.25
N PHE A 26 6.11 5.65 12.23
CA PHE A 26 6.57 6.38 13.40
C PHE A 26 5.71 7.63 13.65
N ASP A 27 5.58 8.00 14.91
CA ASP A 27 4.84 9.17 15.36
C ASP A 27 5.74 10.41 15.31
N LEU A 28 5.26 11.49 14.70
CA LEU A 28 5.91 12.81 14.72
C LEU A 28 5.09 13.86 15.46
N GLY A 29 4.07 13.47 16.24
CA GLY A 29 3.15 14.39 16.91
C GLY A 29 1.89 14.58 16.09
N ASP A 30 1.81 15.61 15.25
CA ASP A 30 0.61 15.88 14.44
C ASP A 30 0.55 15.01 13.18
N THR A 31 1.71 14.57 12.69
CA THR A 31 1.86 13.76 11.48
C THR A 31 2.47 12.39 11.79
N LEU A 32 2.52 11.53 10.78
CA LEU A 32 3.21 10.24 10.82
C LEU A 32 4.37 10.25 9.82
N LEU A 33 5.45 9.56 10.17
CA LEU A 33 6.51 9.18 9.25
C LEU A 33 6.23 7.75 8.76
N PHE A 34 5.99 7.62 7.46
CA PHE A 34 5.90 6.31 6.80
C PHE A 34 7.24 6.00 6.15
N VAL A 35 7.81 4.83 6.43
CA VAL A 35 9.08 4.38 5.84
C VAL A 35 8.86 3.04 5.14
N ALA A 36 9.12 3.00 3.83
CA ALA A 36 9.06 1.78 3.03
C ALA A 36 10.39 1.03 3.11
N THR A 37 10.35 -0.20 3.61
CA THR A 37 11.55 -1.04 3.75
C THR A 37 11.79 -1.86 2.49
N ASP A 38 12.96 -2.49 2.41
CA ASP A 38 13.32 -3.40 1.33
C ASP A 38 12.77 -4.82 1.54
N ARG A 39 12.07 -5.07 2.67
CA ARG A 39 11.32 -6.32 2.91
C ARG A 39 10.25 -6.53 1.84
N ILE A 40 10.04 -7.78 1.47
CA ILE A 40 8.99 -8.23 0.55
C ILE A 40 8.18 -9.34 1.22
N SER A 41 6.91 -9.47 0.86
CA SER A 41 6.04 -10.54 1.37
C SER A 41 5.27 -11.21 0.25
N ALA A 42 5.07 -12.51 0.37
CA ALA A 42 4.19 -13.31 -0.49
C ALA A 42 3.40 -14.29 0.37
N PHE A 43 2.15 -14.55 0.01
CA PHE A 43 1.24 -15.43 0.77
C PHE A 43 1.21 -15.10 2.28
N ASP A 44 1.14 -13.81 2.58
CA ASP A 44 1.12 -13.27 3.95
C ASP A 44 2.36 -13.50 4.82
N VAL A 45 3.44 -14.02 4.24
CA VAL A 45 4.74 -14.24 4.91
C VAL A 45 5.79 -13.25 4.40
N ILE A 46 6.57 -12.66 5.30
CA ILE A 46 7.74 -11.84 4.95
C ILE A 46 8.86 -12.79 4.52
N LEU A 47 9.40 -12.59 3.32
CA LEU A 47 10.49 -13.41 2.80
C LEU A 47 11.82 -13.06 3.49
N PRO A 48 12.74 -14.01 3.64
CA PRO A 48 14.02 -13.78 4.30
C PRO A 48 14.92 -12.82 3.52
N ASP A 49 14.90 -12.90 2.20
CA ASP A 49 15.74 -12.09 1.33
C ASP A 49 15.03 -10.79 0.92
N PRO A 50 15.58 -9.61 1.29
CA PRO A 50 15.02 -8.34 0.86
C PRO A 50 15.40 -8.01 -0.59
N ILE A 51 14.66 -7.07 -1.19
CA ILE A 51 14.95 -6.54 -2.52
C ILE A 51 15.56 -5.14 -2.35
N PRO A 52 16.90 -4.97 -2.54
CA PRO A 52 17.55 -3.70 -2.35
C PRO A 52 16.87 -2.58 -3.13
N LYS A 53 16.70 -1.41 -2.48
CA LYS A 53 16.07 -0.20 -3.04
C LYS A 53 14.58 -0.32 -3.37
N LYS A 54 13.93 -1.47 -3.17
CA LYS A 54 12.48 -1.61 -3.41
C LYS A 54 11.68 -0.56 -2.63
N GLY A 55 12.01 -0.35 -1.36
CA GLY A 55 11.34 0.64 -0.51
C GLY A 55 11.42 2.06 -1.10
N ALA A 56 12.60 2.45 -1.57
CA ALA A 56 12.81 3.76 -2.21
C ALA A 56 11.99 3.93 -3.50
N VAL A 57 12.01 2.92 -4.38
CA VAL A 57 11.24 2.94 -5.63
C VAL A 57 9.74 3.06 -5.37
N LEU A 58 9.20 2.23 -4.45
CA LEU A 58 7.76 2.25 -4.15
C LEU A 58 7.31 3.54 -3.47
N ASN A 59 8.16 4.13 -2.62
CA ASN A 59 7.88 5.42 -1.98
C ASN A 59 7.81 6.55 -3.02
N GLN A 60 8.78 6.61 -3.93
CA GLN A 60 8.80 7.62 -5.00
C GLN A 60 7.65 7.45 -6.00
N LEU A 61 7.31 6.21 -6.35
CA LEU A 61 6.13 5.93 -7.17
C LEU A 61 4.83 6.39 -6.49
N SER A 62 4.71 6.16 -5.18
CA SER A 62 3.56 6.65 -4.41
C SER A 62 3.51 8.18 -4.39
N ALA A 63 4.64 8.84 -4.12
CA ALA A 63 4.74 10.30 -4.15
C ALA A 63 4.38 10.89 -5.52
N PHE A 64 4.83 10.25 -6.61
CA PHE A 64 4.43 10.63 -7.97
C PHE A 64 2.90 10.59 -8.14
N TRP A 65 2.24 9.51 -7.72
CA TRP A 65 0.78 9.39 -7.85
C TRP A 65 0.01 10.38 -6.96
N PHE A 66 0.47 10.63 -5.73
CA PHE A 66 -0.12 11.66 -4.87
C PHE A 66 -0.04 13.04 -5.53
N ASN A 67 1.11 13.40 -6.08
CA ASN A 67 1.27 14.67 -6.80
C ASN A 67 0.40 14.72 -8.07
N ARG A 68 0.37 13.63 -8.86
CA ARG A 68 -0.42 13.52 -10.09
C ARG A 68 -1.93 13.68 -9.85
N PHE A 69 -2.41 13.24 -8.69
CA PHE A 69 -3.80 13.32 -8.26
C PHE A 69 -4.02 14.33 -7.12
N GLY A 70 -3.15 15.33 -6.96
CA GLY A 70 -3.19 16.28 -5.84
C GLY A 70 -4.46 17.15 -5.73
N LYS A 71 -5.39 17.06 -6.70
CA LYS A 71 -6.73 17.65 -6.61
C LYS A 71 -7.70 16.83 -5.77
N ILE A 72 -7.36 15.58 -5.48
CA ILE A 72 -8.13 14.67 -4.61
C ILE A 72 -7.48 14.74 -3.23
N ASP A 73 -8.27 15.07 -2.21
CA ASP A 73 -7.81 15.10 -0.84
C ASP A 73 -7.20 13.76 -0.44
N ASN A 74 -6.02 13.82 0.14
CA ASN A 74 -5.28 12.64 0.55
C ASN A 74 -4.37 12.99 1.74
N HIS A 75 -3.79 11.98 2.36
CA HIS A 75 -2.98 12.16 3.57
C HIS A 75 -1.54 12.62 3.31
N PHE A 76 -1.10 12.74 2.06
CA PHE A 76 0.30 13.01 1.73
C PHE A 76 0.65 14.46 2.07
N VAL A 77 1.71 14.66 2.86
CA VAL A 77 2.23 16.00 3.18
C VAL A 77 3.44 16.31 2.30
N ASN A 78 4.49 15.50 2.38
CA ASN A 78 5.62 15.54 1.44
C ASN A 78 6.50 14.28 1.57
N ALA A 79 7.34 14.01 0.57
CA ALA A 79 8.38 12.97 0.58
C ALA A 79 9.79 13.55 0.38
N ASP A 80 9.92 14.87 0.46
CA ASP A 80 11.21 15.54 0.35
C ASP A 80 11.90 15.52 1.72
N PHE A 81 12.93 14.67 1.84
CA PHE A 81 13.69 14.54 3.08
C PHE A 81 14.31 15.87 3.51
N ASP A 82 14.66 16.75 2.56
CA ASP A 82 15.24 18.05 2.90
C ASP A 82 14.24 19.03 3.50
N SER A 83 12.94 18.72 3.41
CA SER A 83 11.86 19.44 4.07
C SER A 83 11.43 18.80 5.40
N PHE A 84 12.02 17.66 5.79
CA PHE A 84 11.64 16.96 7.02
C PHE A 84 12.12 17.68 8.30
N PRO A 85 11.45 17.45 9.45
CA PRO A 85 11.86 17.98 10.75
C PRO A 85 13.33 17.69 11.07
N LYS A 86 14.00 18.66 11.71
CA LYS A 86 15.45 18.59 12.02
C LYS A 86 15.86 17.33 12.80
N GLN A 87 14.96 16.81 13.65
CA GLN A 87 15.20 15.58 14.42
C GLN A 87 15.45 14.34 13.56
N LEU A 88 15.01 14.34 12.29
CA LEU A 88 15.20 13.21 11.37
C LEU A 88 16.51 13.27 10.57
N ARG A 89 17.23 14.41 10.59
CA ARG A 89 18.45 14.62 9.80
C ARG A 89 19.54 13.58 10.04
N PRO A 90 19.79 13.12 11.29
CA PRO A 90 20.78 12.07 11.54
C PRO A 90 20.48 10.74 10.82
N PHE A 91 19.25 10.53 10.38
CA PHE A 91 18.79 9.28 9.77
C PHE A 91 18.66 9.36 8.23
N HIS A 92 19.34 10.32 7.60
CA HIS A 92 19.27 10.54 6.15
C HIS A 92 19.46 9.24 5.34
N GLU A 93 20.48 8.45 5.64
CA GLU A 93 20.78 7.21 4.90
C GLU A 93 19.65 6.17 4.97
N GLN A 94 18.94 6.13 6.10
CA GLN A 94 17.83 5.20 6.31
C GLN A 94 16.49 5.71 5.78
N LEU A 95 16.35 7.02 5.51
CA LEU A 95 15.05 7.65 5.24
C LEU A 95 14.95 8.28 3.86
N ALA A 96 16.03 8.86 3.33
CA ALA A 96 16.00 9.62 2.09
C ALA A 96 15.50 8.77 0.92
N GLY A 97 14.53 9.31 0.18
CA GLY A 97 13.89 8.66 -0.97
C GLY A 97 12.96 7.48 -0.66
N ARG A 98 12.93 6.98 0.59
CA ARG A 98 12.09 5.82 1.01
C ARG A 98 11.08 6.13 2.10
N SER A 99 10.93 7.40 2.46
CA SER A 99 10.00 7.84 3.47
C SER A 99 9.15 9.02 3.00
N MET A 100 8.04 9.23 3.69
CA MET A 100 7.13 10.36 3.49
C MET A 100 6.46 10.73 4.81
N ILE A 101 6.13 12.00 4.94
CA ILE A 101 5.29 12.52 6.03
C ILE A 101 3.85 12.51 5.55
N VAL A 102 2.96 12.00 6.39
CA VAL A 102 1.52 11.93 6.13
C VAL A 102 0.71 12.45 7.31
N CYS A 103 -0.47 13.00 7.03
CA CYS A 103 -1.46 13.34 8.04
C CYS A 103 -2.00 12.08 8.74
N LYS A 104 -2.34 12.22 10.02
CA LYS A 104 -3.08 11.18 10.74
C LYS A 104 -4.51 11.10 10.20
N THR A 105 -4.96 9.89 9.85
CA THR A 105 -6.31 9.62 9.35
C THR A 105 -6.93 8.44 10.08
N LYS A 106 -8.27 8.37 10.12
CA LYS A 106 -9.00 7.16 10.51
C LYS A 106 -9.28 6.32 9.25
N PRO A 107 -8.59 5.18 9.02
CA PRO A 107 -8.83 4.37 7.83
C PRO A 107 -10.24 3.78 7.85
N LEU A 108 -10.83 3.62 6.66
CA LEU A 108 -12.02 2.78 6.50
C LEU A 108 -11.63 1.31 6.68
N ALA A 109 -12.56 0.50 7.19
CA ALA A 109 -12.40 -0.96 7.35
C ALA A 109 -12.70 -1.72 6.04
N VAL A 110 -12.40 -1.10 4.90
CA VAL A 110 -12.69 -1.61 3.56
C VAL A 110 -11.47 -1.40 2.68
N GLU A 111 -11.11 -2.41 1.90
CA GLU A 111 -10.13 -2.28 0.82
C GLU A 111 -10.84 -1.84 -0.47
N CYS A 112 -10.53 -0.63 -0.92
CA CYS A 112 -11.13 -0.01 -2.11
C CYS A 112 -10.44 -0.49 -3.41
N VAL A 113 -10.79 -1.68 -3.88
CA VAL A 113 -10.18 -2.28 -5.08
C VAL A 113 -10.94 -1.91 -6.34
N VAL A 114 -10.21 -1.49 -7.38
CA VAL A 114 -10.73 -1.26 -8.73
C VAL A 114 -10.10 -2.25 -9.70
N ARG A 115 -10.90 -2.86 -10.58
CA ARG A 115 -10.45 -3.85 -11.57
C ARG A 115 -10.78 -3.37 -12.97
N GLY A 116 -9.76 -3.20 -13.81
CA GLY A 116 -9.92 -3.04 -15.27
C GLY A 116 -9.69 -4.35 -16.05
N TYR A 117 -9.07 -5.34 -15.42
CA TYR A 117 -8.78 -6.65 -15.99
C TYR A 117 -9.14 -7.75 -15.00
N LEU A 118 -9.56 -8.90 -15.51
CA LEU A 118 -10.02 -10.03 -14.72
C LEU A 118 -8.86 -10.96 -14.34
N ALA A 119 -8.42 -10.88 -13.09
CA ALA A 119 -7.34 -11.69 -12.53
C ALA A 119 -7.51 -11.92 -11.02
N GLY A 120 -6.69 -12.81 -10.45
CA GLY A 120 -6.65 -13.08 -9.02
C GLY A 120 -8.00 -13.57 -8.47
N SER A 121 -8.39 -13.09 -7.28
CA SER A 121 -9.66 -13.48 -6.63
C SER A 121 -10.90 -13.21 -7.49
N GLY A 122 -10.91 -12.12 -8.27
CA GLY A 122 -12.01 -11.81 -9.18
C GLY A 122 -12.15 -12.84 -10.32
N TRP A 123 -11.04 -13.37 -10.84
CA TRP A 123 -11.10 -14.45 -11.82
C TRP A 123 -11.69 -15.73 -11.20
N LYS A 124 -11.24 -16.09 -9.99
CA LYS A 124 -11.76 -17.26 -9.28
C LYS A 124 -13.27 -17.19 -9.07
N GLU A 125 -13.77 -16.05 -8.57
CA GLU A 125 -15.21 -15.82 -8.36
C GLU A 125 -16.02 -15.85 -9.68
N TYR A 126 -15.46 -15.28 -10.75
CA TYR A 126 -16.10 -15.29 -12.07
C TYR A 126 -16.23 -16.71 -12.63
N GLN A 127 -15.24 -17.59 -12.43
CA GLN A 127 -15.34 -18.98 -12.87
C GLN A 127 -16.48 -19.75 -12.19
N GLU A 128 -16.80 -19.39 -10.94
CA GLU A 128 -17.85 -20.04 -10.16
C GLU A 128 -19.24 -19.46 -10.45
N SER A 129 -19.34 -18.14 -10.63
CA SER A 129 -20.63 -17.43 -10.60
C SER A 129 -20.91 -16.48 -11.77
N GLN A 130 -19.94 -16.34 -12.68
CA GLN A 130 -19.92 -15.31 -13.73
C GLN A 130 -20.13 -13.88 -13.17
N SER A 131 -19.68 -13.65 -11.94
CA SER A 131 -19.74 -12.36 -11.26
C SER A 131 -18.50 -12.10 -10.40
N VAL A 132 -18.30 -10.84 -10.03
CA VAL A 132 -17.29 -10.42 -9.04
C VAL A 132 -17.93 -9.43 -8.08
N CYS A 133 -17.89 -9.70 -6.77
CA CYS A 133 -18.52 -8.88 -5.73
C CYS A 133 -20.02 -8.62 -6.01
N GLY A 134 -20.71 -9.64 -6.55
CA GLY A 134 -22.12 -9.54 -6.96
C GLY A 134 -22.38 -8.84 -8.31
N ILE A 135 -21.36 -8.29 -8.96
CA ILE A 135 -21.47 -7.63 -10.27
C ILE A 135 -21.38 -8.70 -11.37
N LYS A 136 -22.46 -8.89 -12.15
CA LYS A 136 -22.47 -9.83 -13.27
C LYS A 136 -21.58 -9.34 -14.41
N LEU A 137 -20.77 -10.25 -14.95
CA LEU A 137 -19.85 -9.97 -16.05
C LEU A 137 -20.30 -10.68 -17.34
N PRO A 138 -19.88 -10.18 -18.52
CA PRO A 138 -20.11 -10.86 -19.79
C PRO A 138 -19.59 -12.29 -19.78
N ALA A 139 -20.28 -13.19 -20.47
CA ALA A 139 -19.81 -14.56 -20.66
C ALA A 139 -18.56 -14.60 -21.56
N GLY A 140 -17.82 -15.71 -21.49
CA GLY A 140 -16.68 -15.96 -22.37
C GLY A 140 -15.39 -15.22 -22.02
N LEU A 141 -15.35 -14.44 -20.94
CA LEU A 141 -14.10 -13.87 -20.43
C LEU A 141 -13.14 -14.98 -19.99
N LYS A 142 -11.85 -14.75 -20.24
CA LYS A 142 -10.71 -15.59 -19.85
C LYS A 142 -9.85 -14.88 -18.81
N LEU A 143 -8.96 -15.62 -18.15
CA LEU A 143 -7.95 -15.03 -17.28
C LEU A 143 -7.16 -13.94 -18.03
N GLY A 144 -7.07 -12.75 -17.43
CA GLY A 144 -6.40 -11.59 -18.02
C GLY A 144 -7.25 -10.79 -19.01
N SER A 145 -8.53 -11.13 -19.21
CA SER A 145 -9.40 -10.34 -20.09
C SER A 145 -9.62 -8.93 -19.56
N GLN A 146 -9.63 -7.95 -20.46
CA GLN A 146 -10.07 -6.59 -20.14
C GLN A 146 -11.58 -6.59 -19.88
N LEU A 147 -12.00 -5.87 -18.85
CA LEU A 147 -13.41 -5.67 -18.56
C LEU A 147 -13.99 -4.54 -19.44
N PRO A 148 -15.29 -4.56 -19.78
CA PRO A 148 -15.92 -3.50 -20.57
C PRO A 148 -15.75 -2.11 -19.94
N GLU A 149 -15.79 -2.05 -18.61
CA GLU A 149 -15.53 -0.87 -17.82
C GLU A 149 -14.81 -1.26 -16.51
N PRO A 150 -14.03 -0.35 -15.90
CA PRO A 150 -13.49 -0.59 -14.56
C PRO A 150 -14.60 -0.75 -13.53
N ILE A 151 -14.53 -1.81 -12.73
CA ILE A 151 -15.49 -2.07 -11.66
C ILE A 151 -14.86 -1.88 -10.28
N PHE A 152 -15.66 -1.40 -9.33
CA PHE A 152 -15.29 -1.33 -7.91
C PHE A 152 -15.67 -2.65 -7.21
N THR A 153 -14.71 -3.29 -6.57
CA THR A 153 -14.86 -4.64 -5.97
C THR A 153 -14.33 -4.61 -4.54
N PRO A 154 -15.10 -4.09 -3.58
CA PRO A 154 -14.61 -3.92 -2.22
C PRO A 154 -14.29 -5.25 -1.56
N ALA A 155 -13.34 -5.23 -0.62
CA ALA A 155 -13.06 -6.37 0.25
C ALA A 155 -13.03 -5.94 1.72
N THR A 156 -13.34 -6.87 2.63
CA THR A 156 -13.11 -6.65 4.06
C THR A 156 -11.61 -6.49 4.33
N LYS A 157 -11.28 -5.69 5.34
CA LYS A 157 -9.91 -5.61 5.83
C LYS A 157 -9.76 -6.56 7.02
N ALA A 158 -9.28 -7.77 6.78
CA ALA A 158 -9.14 -8.75 7.85
C ALA A 158 -7.92 -8.40 8.75
N GLU A 159 -8.09 -8.47 10.08
CA GLU A 159 -6.95 -8.30 11.00
C GLU A 159 -6.00 -9.51 10.98
N ALA A 160 -6.53 -10.69 10.63
CA ALA A 160 -5.80 -11.93 10.38
C ALA A 160 -6.54 -12.77 9.32
N GLY A 161 -5.79 -13.48 8.47
CA GLY A 161 -6.35 -14.24 7.34
C GLY A 161 -6.33 -13.46 6.02
N HIS A 162 -7.14 -13.87 5.06
CA HIS A 162 -7.26 -13.23 3.75
C HIS A 162 -8.45 -12.27 3.72
N ASP A 163 -8.29 -11.16 3.01
CA ASP A 163 -9.38 -10.22 2.74
C ASP A 163 -10.48 -10.92 1.91
N GLU A 164 -11.74 -10.71 2.29
CA GLU A 164 -12.89 -11.34 1.62
C GLU A 164 -13.60 -10.33 0.71
N ASN A 165 -13.85 -10.71 -0.54
CA ASN A 165 -14.67 -9.91 -1.46
C ASN A 165 -16.07 -9.69 -0.87
N ILE A 166 -16.54 -8.45 -0.85
CA ILE A 166 -17.87 -8.06 -0.39
C ILE A 166 -18.64 -7.31 -1.48
N ASP A 167 -19.96 -7.40 -1.43
CA ASP A 167 -20.81 -6.59 -2.30
C ASP A 167 -20.99 -5.17 -1.75
N MET A 168 -21.61 -4.30 -2.56
CA MET A 168 -21.87 -2.92 -2.15
C MET A 168 -22.85 -2.82 -0.96
N LYS A 169 -23.70 -3.81 -0.72
CA LYS A 169 -24.65 -3.78 0.41
C LYS A 169 -23.94 -4.00 1.74
N LYS A 170 -22.95 -4.89 1.78
CA LYS A 170 -22.09 -5.12 2.95
C LYS A 170 -21.05 -4.03 3.14
N CYS A 171 -20.70 -3.30 2.08
CA CYS A 171 -19.73 -2.21 2.12
C CYS A 171 -20.32 -0.89 2.65
N ALA A 172 -21.64 -0.69 2.51
CA ALA A 172 -22.37 0.50 2.97
C ALA A 172 -22.53 0.54 4.49
#